data_AF-A0A800E9J1-F1
#
_entry.id   AF-A0A800E9J1-F1
#
_cell.length_a   1.000
_cell.length_b   1.000
_cell.length_c   1.000
_cell.angle_alpha   90.00
_cell.angle_beta   90.00
_cell.angle_gamma   90.00
#
_symmetry.space_group_name_H-M   'P 1'
#
loop_
_entity.id
_entity.type
_entity.pdbx_description
1 polymer ?
#
loop_
_entity_poly.entity_id
_entity_poly.type
_entity_poly.pdbx_seq_one_letter_code
_entity_poly.pdbx_strand_id
1 'polypeptide(L)'
;MQQLFTHEKVTDEVLALQDDIPVTLSKFKAMLTDTVNEPDIDIGRHCKKPYECDAIDYCWKQQRSIPEYSVFNIFQMNKNPKSVQLYKEGIVAVEDIPEGMKLTDKQQAKVDVWKAQKGVINKEAIKGFVESISYPIYHFDFETLGPAIPSFKGMKPYGKYPFQYSLHIEQEDGSLEHKEYLATPGQDPRE
;
A
#
# COMPACT_ATOMS: atom_id res chain seq x y z
N MET A 1 18.36 26.42 15.95
CA MET A 1 18.96 25.45 15.00
C MET A 1 20.49 25.44 15.04
N GLN A 2 21.19 26.58 15.02
CA GLN A 2 22.67 26.62 15.05
C GLN A 2 23.34 26.08 16.33
N GLN A 3 22.61 25.93 17.45
CA GLN A 3 23.13 25.31 18.68
C GLN A 3 22.88 23.79 18.77
N LEU A 4 22.17 23.20 17.81
CA LEU A 4 21.79 21.78 17.83
C LEU A 4 22.47 20.96 16.71
N PHE A 5 22.99 21.62 15.67
CA PHE A 5 23.59 20.95 14.51
C PHE A 5 24.85 21.67 14.01
N THR A 6 25.87 20.89 13.64
CA THR A 6 27.08 21.35 12.93
C THR A 6 26.90 21.08 11.44
N HIS A 7 27.25 22.06 10.61
CA HIS A 7 27.25 21.90 9.15
C HIS A 7 28.68 21.59 8.69
N GLU A 8 28.89 20.41 8.13
CA GLU A 8 30.16 19.97 7.59
C GLU A 8 30.04 19.78 6.08
N LYS A 9 30.99 20.34 5.32
CA LYS A 9 31.04 20.17 3.88
C LYS A 9 31.85 18.91 3.58
N VAL A 10 31.17 17.85 3.16
CA VAL A 10 31.78 16.54 2.83
C VAL A 10 31.84 16.27 1.32
N THR A 11 31.92 17.33 0.50
CA THR A 11 31.79 17.20 -0.97
C THR A 11 32.92 16.37 -1.57
N ASP A 12 34.16 16.62 -1.16
CA ASP A 12 35.33 16.01 -1.78
C ASP A 12 35.46 14.53 -1.36
N GLU A 13 35.08 14.22 -0.12
CA GLU A 13 34.98 12.87 0.41
C GLU A 13 33.94 12.04 -0.35
N VAL A 14 32.77 12.62 -0.63
CA VAL A 14 31.71 11.93 -1.39
C VAL A 14 32.09 11.77 -2.87
N LEU A 15 32.78 12.74 -3.47
CA LEU A 15 33.28 12.62 -4.85
C LEU A 15 34.31 11.51 -4.97
N ALA A 16 35.21 11.36 -3.99
CA ALA A 16 36.21 10.29 -3.97
C ALA A 16 35.56 8.89 -3.93
N LEU A 17 34.38 8.73 -3.32
CA LEU A 17 33.66 7.45 -3.30
C LEU A 17 33.06 7.07 -4.68
N GLN A 18 32.97 7.99 -5.65
CA GLN A 18 32.42 7.67 -6.96
C GLN A 18 33.27 6.68 -7.76
N ASP A 19 34.58 6.69 -7.54
CA ASP A 19 35.52 5.78 -8.21
C ASP A 19 35.26 4.31 -7.87
N ASP A 20 34.61 4.04 -6.72
CA ASP A 20 34.22 2.68 -6.29
C ASP A 20 32.92 2.19 -6.95
N ILE A 21 32.13 3.07 -7.57
CA ILE A 21 30.82 2.73 -8.15
C ILE A 21 30.95 1.65 -9.24
N PRO A 22 31.87 1.74 -10.23
CA PRO A 22 31.98 0.72 -11.27
C PRO A 22 32.32 -0.67 -10.71
N VAL A 23 33.21 -0.74 -9.71
CA VAL A 23 33.59 -1.98 -9.04
C VAL A 23 32.40 -2.55 -8.26
N THR A 24 31.68 -1.70 -7.54
CA THR A 24 30.48 -2.08 -6.77
C THR A 24 29.37 -2.60 -7.69
N LEU A 25 29.10 -1.91 -8.80
CA LEU A 25 28.13 -2.35 -9.81
C LEU A 25 28.51 -3.70 -10.43
N SER A 26 29.81 -3.93 -10.67
CA SER A 26 30.29 -5.20 -11.20
C SER A 26 30.05 -6.35 -10.22
N LYS A 27 30.26 -6.12 -8.92
CA LYS A 27 29.94 -7.09 -7.86
C LYS A 27 28.45 -7.39 -7.80
N PHE A 28 27.58 -6.37 -7.86
CA PHE A 28 26.13 -6.57 -7.85
C PHE A 28 25.64 -7.35 -9.07
N LYS A 29 26.16 -7.05 -10.27
CA LYS A 29 25.83 -7.81 -11.48
C LYS A 29 26.23 -9.28 -11.34
N ALA A 30 27.44 -9.55 -10.86
CA ALA A 30 27.91 -10.92 -10.63
C ALA A 30 27.00 -11.67 -9.64
N MET A 31 26.61 -11.01 -8.54
CA MET A 31 25.69 -11.58 -7.55
C MET A 31 24.31 -11.88 -8.15
N LEU A 32 23.74 -10.98 -8.96
CA LEU A 32 22.44 -11.19 -9.61
C LEU A 32 22.43 -12.34 -10.62
N THR A 33 23.59 -12.68 -11.20
CA THR A 33 23.74 -13.82 -12.11
C THR A 33 24.08 -15.13 -11.42
N ASP A 34 24.39 -15.09 -10.13
CA ASP A 34 24.76 -16.26 -9.35
C ASP A 34 23.50 -17.00 -8.87
N THR A 35 23.03 -17.93 -9.71
CA THR A 35 21.92 -18.82 -9.39
C THR A 35 22.33 -20.03 -8.54
N VAL A 36 23.64 -20.23 -8.29
CA VAL A 36 24.15 -21.38 -7.56
C VAL A 36 24.13 -21.12 -6.05
N ASN A 37 24.50 -19.91 -5.63
CA ASN A 37 24.54 -19.51 -4.22
C ASN A 37 23.28 -18.76 -3.77
N GLU A 38 22.21 -18.79 -4.56
CA GLU A 38 20.95 -18.15 -4.20
C GLU A 38 20.32 -18.83 -2.97
N PRO A 39 19.73 -18.06 -2.02
CA PRO A 39 19.06 -18.66 -0.87
C PRO A 39 17.96 -19.65 -1.30
N ASP A 40 18.07 -20.90 -0.82
CA ASP A 40 17.04 -21.92 -1.01
C ASP A 40 15.85 -21.68 -0.06
N ILE A 41 15.07 -20.64 -0.37
CA ILE A 41 13.90 -20.20 0.38
C ILE A 41 12.73 -20.08 -0.57
N ASP A 42 11.69 -20.87 -0.33
CA ASP A 42 10.45 -20.85 -1.13
C ASP A 42 9.45 -19.78 -0.64
N ILE A 43 8.41 -19.51 -1.41
CA ILE A 43 7.43 -18.46 -1.13
C ILE A 43 6.79 -18.65 0.25
N GLY A 44 6.88 -17.60 1.08
CA GLY A 44 6.38 -17.64 2.45
C GLY A 44 6.12 -16.26 3.03
N ARG A 45 5.77 -16.22 4.32
CA ARG A 45 5.38 -14.98 5.02
C ARG A 45 6.45 -13.87 4.94
N HIS A 46 7.73 -14.24 4.83
CA HIS A 46 8.84 -13.30 4.70
C HIS A 46 8.75 -12.43 3.43
N CYS A 47 8.01 -12.83 2.39
CA CYS A 47 7.85 -12.02 1.18
C CYS A 47 7.11 -10.69 1.43
N LYS A 48 6.31 -10.58 2.50
CA LYS A 48 5.48 -9.39 2.80
C LYS A 48 5.63 -8.87 4.24
N LYS A 49 6.48 -9.49 5.07
CA LYS A 49 6.66 -9.15 6.49
C LYS A 49 8.14 -9.30 6.88
N PRO A 50 8.76 -8.29 7.55
CA PRO A 50 8.18 -7.04 8.06
C PRO A 50 7.79 -6.02 6.97
N TYR A 51 8.45 -6.06 5.83
CA TYR A 51 8.20 -5.26 4.63
C TYR A 51 8.09 -6.18 3.40
N GLU A 52 7.76 -5.61 2.25
CA GLU A 52 7.80 -6.34 0.99
C GLU A 52 9.24 -6.72 0.63
N CYS A 53 9.44 -7.92 0.09
CA CYS A 53 10.75 -8.41 -0.33
C CYS A 53 11.16 -7.75 -1.66
N ASP A 54 12.34 -7.14 -1.71
CA ASP A 54 12.85 -6.46 -2.92
C ASP A 54 13.01 -7.40 -4.13
N ALA A 55 13.14 -8.71 -3.90
CA ALA A 55 13.29 -9.73 -4.94
C ALA A 55 11.96 -10.41 -5.33
N ILE A 56 10.81 -9.93 -4.83
CA ILE A 56 9.52 -10.61 -4.99
C ILE A 56 9.17 -10.88 -6.45
N ASP A 57 9.40 -9.92 -7.35
CA ASP A 57 9.10 -10.07 -8.77
C ASP A 57 9.96 -11.15 -9.44
N TYR A 58 11.26 -11.18 -9.15
CA TYR A 58 12.17 -12.19 -9.67
C TYR A 58 11.79 -13.59 -9.15
N CYS A 59 11.66 -13.73 -7.83
CA CYS A 59 11.34 -15.00 -7.20
C CYS A 59 9.96 -15.53 -7.66
N TRP A 60 8.93 -14.69 -7.65
CA TRP A 60 7.56 -15.13 -7.95
C TRP A 60 7.36 -15.34 -9.45
N LYS A 61 7.73 -14.37 -10.30
CA LYS A 61 7.41 -14.44 -11.73
C LYS A 61 8.42 -15.28 -12.51
N GLN A 62 9.72 -15.06 -12.28
CA GLN A 62 10.76 -15.71 -13.11
C GLN A 62 11.05 -17.14 -12.64
N GLN A 63 11.22 -17.34 -11.33
CA GLN A 63 11.60 -18.67 -10.82
C GLN A 63 10.42 -19.61 -10.58
N ARG A 64 9.31 -19.10 -10.03
CA ARG A 64 8.14 -19.93 -9.67
C ARG A 64 6.98 -19.82 -10.66
N SER A 65 7.08 -18.95 -11.67
CA SER A 65 6.02 -18.74 -12.67
C SER A 65 4.64 -18.45 -12.05
N ILE A 66 4.60 -17.71 -10.94
CA ILE A 66 3.35 -17.29 -10.31
C ILE A 66 2.64 -16.30 -11.24
N PRO A 67 1.38 -16.55 -11.63
CA PRO A 67 0.60 -15.62 -12.43
C PRO A 67 0.40 -14.28 -11.71
N GLU A 68 0.21 -13.21 -12.48
CA GLU A 68 -0.06 -11.86 -11.93
C GLU A 68 -1.25 -11.84 -10.97
N TYR A 69 -2.26 -12.65 -11.26
CA TYR A 69 -3.39 -12.91 -10.37
C TYR A 69 -3.47 -14.39 -10.02
N SER A 70 -3.32 -14.70 -8.74
CA SER A 70 -3.15 -16.06 -8.21
C SER A 70 -3.88 -16.22 -6.88
N VAL A 71 -3.74 -17.39 -6.26
CA VAL A 71 -4.23 -17.64 -4.89
C VAL A 71 -3.72 -16.62 -3.87
N PHE A 72 -2.57 -15.97 -4.10
CA PHE A 72 -2.04 -14.93 -3.21
C PHE A 72 -2.85 -13.62 -3.25
N ASN A 73 -3.68 -13.40 -4.28
CA ASN A 73 -4.60 -12.25 -4.40
C ASN A 73 -5.96 -12.55 -3.73
N ILE A 74 -6.33 -13.83 -3.66
CA ILE A 74 -7.56 -14.31 -3.03
C ILE A 74 -7.37 -14.47 -1.51
N PHE A 75 -6.27 -15.09 -1.09
CA PHE A 75 -5.96 -15.41 0.30
C PHE A 75 -4.81 -14.56 0.84
N GLN A 76 -5.09 -13.76 1.87
CA GLN A 76 -4.09 -12.91 2.50
C GLN A 76 -2.94 -13.74 3.11
N MET A 77 -1.71 -13.26 2.94
CA MET A 77 -0.52 -13.84 3.58
C MET A 77 -0.39 -13.38 5.03
N ASN A 78 -1.27 -13.88 5.90
CA ASN A 78 -1.25 -13.60 7.34
C ASN A 78 -0.32 -14.59 8.10
N LYS A 79 -0.51 -14.77 9.42
CA LYS A 79 0.35 -15.62 10.26
C LYS A 79 0.32 -17.11 9.83
N ASN A 80 -0.84 -17.61 9.39
CA ASN A 80 -1.03 -18.98 8.88
C ASN A 80 -1.63 -18.89 7.47
N PRO A 81 -0.80 -18.56 6.47
CA PRO A 81 -1.30 -18.14 5.17
C PRO A 81 -1.83 -19.33 4.38
N LYS A 82 -3.17 -19.43 4.26
CA LYS A 82 -3.83 -20.45 3.42
C LYS A 82 -3.34 -20.38 1.96
N SER A 83 -2.97 -19.19 1.45
CA SER A 83 -2.34 -19.02 0.14
C SER A 83 -1.06 -19.83 -0.03
N VAL A 84 -0.17 -19.83 0.97
CA VAL A 84 1.08 -20.60 0.92
C VAL A 84 0.80 -22.10 0.99
N GLN A 85 -0.22 -22.51 1.77
CA GLN A 85 -0.65 -23.91 1.78
C GLN A 85 -1.15 -24.35 0.39
N LEU A 86 -2.05 -23.58 -0.22
CA LEU A 86 -2.60 -23.89 -1.54
C LEU A 86 -1.49 -23.93 -2.61
N TYR A 87 -0.56 -22.97 -2.58
CA TYR A 87 0.61 -22.97 -3.45
C TYR A 87 1.44 -24.25 -3.31
N LYS A 88 1.71 -24.71 -2.08
CA LYS A 88 2.43 -25.98 -1.84
C LYS A 88 1.64 -27.23 -2.25
N GLU A 89 0.33 -27.12 -2.31
CA GLU A 89 -0.57 -28.16 -2.86
C GLU A 89 -0.66 -28.10 -4.40
N GLY A 90 0.06 -27.18 -5.05
CA GLY A 90 0.07 -27.00 -6.51
C GLY A 90 -1.07 -26.13 -7.03
N ILE A 91 -1.89 -25.56 -6.15
CA ILE A 91 -3.00 -24.67 -6.51
C ILE A 91 -2.46 -23.24 -6.54
N VAL A 92 -2.14 -22.75 -7.73
CA VAL A 92 -1.49 -21.45 -7.92
C VAL A 92 -2.39 -20.48 -8.67
N ALA A 93 -2.89 -20.89 -9.82
CA ALA A 93 -3.83 -20.08 -10.58
C ALA A 93 -5.19 -20.05 -9.85
N VAL A 94 -5.97 -19.00 -10.08
CA VAL A 94 -7.32 -18.90 -9.46
C VAL A 94 -8.26 -19.96 -10.03
N GLU A 95 -8.00 -20.38 -11.26
CA GLU A 95 -8.66 -21.47 -11.99
C GLU A 95 -8.50 -22.81 -11.28
N ASP A 96 -7.35 -23.04 -10.64
CA ASP A 96 -7.01 -24.29 -9.96
C ASP A 96 -7.76 -24.45 -8.62
N ILE A 97 -8.42 -23.40 -8.12
CA ILE A 97 -9.18 -23.45 -6.87
C ILE A 97 -10.39 -24.39 -7.05
N PRO A 98 -10.48 -25.49 -6.26
CA PRO A 98 -11.58 -26.45 -6.35
C PRO A 98 -12.94 -25.81 -6.04
N GLU A 99 -13.96 -26.14 -6.82
CA GLU A 99 -15.32 -25.60 -6.66
C GLU A 99 -15.95 -25.92 -5.29
N GLY A 100 -15.57 -27.04 -4.67
CA GLY A 100 -16.04 -27.44 -3.34
C GLY A 100 -15.30 -26.77 -2.17
N MET A 101 -14.31 -25.92 -2.44
CA MET A 101 -13.57 -25.24 -1.38
C MET A 101 -14.44 -24.20 -0.68
N LYS A 102 -14.52 -24.27 0.65
CA LYS A 102 -15.25 -23.27 1.43
C LYS A 102 -14.52 -21.92 1.38
N LEU A 103 -15.10 -20.96 0.66
CA LEU A 103 -14.64 -19.57 0.59
C LEU A 103 -15.57 -18.65 1.39
N THR A 104 -15.03 -17.51 1.86
CA THR A 104 -15.87 -16.40 2.33
C THR A 104 -16.52 -15.69 1.14
N ASP A 105 -17.63 -14.97 1.36
CA ASP A 105 -18.34 -14.25 0.29
C ASP A 105 -17.42 -13.32 -0.51
N LYS A 106 -16.48 -12.63 0.18
CA LYS A 106 -15.49 -11.75 -0.46
C LYS A 106 -14.48 -12.52 -1.32
N GLN A 107 -14.08 -13.71 -0.91
CA GLN A 107 -13.16 -14.56 -1.68
C GLN A 107 -13.87 -15.18 -2.88
N GLN A 108 -15.09 -15.69 -2.67
CA GLN A 108 -15.91 -16.24 -3.74
C GLN A 108 -16.15 -15.18 -4.82
N ALA A 109 -16.56 -13.97 -4.43
CA ALA A 109 -16.74 -12.86 -5.37
C ALA A 109 -15.47 -12.55 -6.19
N LYS A 110 -14.27 -12.58 -5.57
CA LYS A 110 -13.01 -12.38 -6.30
C LYS A 110 -12.74 -13.50 -7.31
N VAL A 111 -12.96 -14.76 -6.91
CA VAL A 111 -12.79 -15.92 -7.78
C VAL A 111 -13.78 -15.86 -8.95
N ASP A 112 -15.04 -15.55 -8.68
CA ASP A 112 -16.09 -15.47 -9.69
C ASP A 112 -15.83 -14.34 -10.69
N VAL A 113 -15.45 -13.14 -10.21
CA VAL A 113 -15.07 -12.00 -11.07
C VAL A 113 -13.92 -12.38 -11.99
N TRP A 114 -12.89 -13.02 -11.43
CA TRP A 114 -11.73 -13.44 -12.20
C TRP A 114 -12.09 -14.51 -13.24
N LYS A 115 -12.81 -15.56 -12.84
CA LYS A 115 -13.23 -16.63 -13.77
C LYS A 115 -14.19 -16.13 -14.86
N ALA A 116 -15.07 -15.19 -14.52
CA ALA A 116 -16.00 -14.61 -15.48
C ALA A 116 -15.35 -13.60 -16.44
N GLN A 117 -14.13 -13.10 -16.13
CA GLN A 117 -13.43 -12.02 -16.85
C GLN A 117 -14.34 -10.81 -17.12
N LYS A 118 -15.25 -10.54 -16.19
CA LYS A 118 -16.24 -9.46 -16.28
C LYS A 118 -16.31 -8.73 -14.96
N GLY A 119 -16.27 -7.41 -15.00
CA GLY A 119 -16.51 -6.58 -13.82
C GLY A 119 -17.90 -6.84 -13.27
N VAL A 120 -17.99 -7.16 -11.98
CA VAL A 120 -19.26 -7.32 -11.28
C VAL A 120 -19.69 -5.96 -10.72
N ILE A 121 -20.83 -5.46 -11.19
CA ILE A 121 -21.45 -4.23 -10.69
C ILE A 121 -22.75 -4.63 -9.98
N ASN A 122 -22.78 -4.49 -8.65
CA ASN A 122 -23.97 -4.72 -7.85
C ASN A 122 -24.88 -3.48 -7.90
N LYS A 123 -25.75 -3.42 -8.92
CA LYS A 123 -26.61 -2.26 -9.17
C LYS A 123 -27.61 -2.04 -8.04
N GLU A 124 -28.10 -3.10 -7.43
CA GLU A 124 -29.05 -3.07 -6.31
C GLU A 124 -28.40 -2.47 -5.06
N ALA A 125 -27.17 -2.85 -4.73
CA ALA A 125 -26.42 -2.27 -3.61
C ALA A 125 -26.07 -0.79 -3.87
N ILE A 126 -25.66 -0.45 -5.09
CA ILE A 126 -25.41 0.95 -5.48
C ILE A 126 -26.69 1.77 -5.35
N LYS A 127 -27.81 1.26 -5.87
CA LYS A 127 -29.11 1.91 -5.78
C LYS A 127 -29.52 2.12 -4.32
N GLY A 128 -29.43 1.09 -3.48
CA GLY A 128 -29.76 1.20 -2.06
C GLY A 128 -28.87 2.19 -1.31
N PHE A 129 -27.58 2.27 -1.66
CA PHE A 129 -26.67 3.28 -1.12
C PHE A 129 -27.09 4.70 -1.53
N VAL A 130 -27.36 4.92 -2.83
CA VAL A 130 -27.79 6.22 -3.35
C VAL A 130 -29.14 6.65 -2.74
N GLU A 131 -30.09 5.73 -2.60
CA GLU A 131 -31.39 5.98 -1.97
C GLU A 131 -31.28 6.26 -0.45
N SER A 132 -30.18 5.85 0.20
CA SER A 132 -29.93 6.13 1.61
C SER A 132 -29.38 7.54 1.89
N ILE A 133 -28.99 8.28 0.85
CA ILE A 133 -28.46 9.64 0.98
C ILE A 133 -29.64 10.59 1.21
N SER A 134 -29.57 11.38 2.27
CA SER A 134 -30.61 12.35 2.65
C SER A 134 -30.03 13.77 2.75
N TYR A 135 -30.81 14.76 2.36
CA TYR A 135 -30.43 16.17 2.48
C TYR A 135 -30.40 16.66 3.95
N PRO A 136 -29.54 17.64 4.28
CA PRO A 136 -28.49 18.19 3.41
C PRO A 136 -27.35 17.20 3.15
N ILE A 137 -26.77 17.22 1.94
CA ILE A 137 -25.62 16.40 1.56
C ILE A 137 -24.34 17.16 1.92
N TYR A 138 -23.45 16.49 2.66
CA TYR A 138 -22.19 17.06 3.14
C TYR A 138 -21.02 16.52 2.31
N HIS A 139 -20.47 17.34 1.42
CA HIS A 139 -19.26 17.04 0.65
C HIS A 139 -18.04 17.52 1.44
N PHE A 140 -17.50 16.65 2.30
CA PHE A 140 -16.41 16.98 3.23
C PHE A 140 -15.05 16.50 2.71
N ASP A 141 -14.08 17.41 2.70
CA ASP A 141 -12.68 17.13 2.37
C ASP A 141 -11.74 17.80 3.38
N PHE A 142 -10.62 17.18 3.70
CA PHE A 142 -9.66 17.70 4.68
C PHE A 142 -8.23 17.21 4.43
N GLU A 143 -7.28 18.08 4.74
CA GLU A 143 -5.87 17.82 4.57
C GLU A 143 -5.18 17.64 5.92
N THR A 144 -4.20 16.73 5.95
CA THR A 144 -3.42 16.42 7.17
C THR A 144 -1.92 16.55 6.93
N LEU A 145 -1.20 16.98 7.96
CA LEU A 145 0.27 16.98 8.00
C LEU A 145 0.75 15.94 9.01
N GLY A 146 1.90 15.34 8.72
CA GLY A 146 2.55 14.37 9.61
C GLY A 146 4.07 14.48 9.54
N PRO A 147 4.66 15.60 10.01
CA PRO A 147 6.09 15.83 9.91
C PRO A 147 6.88 14.86 10.80
N ALA A 148 8.11 14.54 10.36
CA ALA A 148 9.03 13.71 11.14
C ALA A 148 9.45 14.40 12.45
N ILE A 149 9.69 15.72 12.38
CA ILE A 149 9.97 16.56 13.54
C ILE A 149 8.65 17.23 13.96
N PRO A 150 8.11 16.92 15.15
CA PRO A 150 6.85 17.52 15.59
C PRO A 150 7.00 19.02 15.86
N SER A 151 6.11 19.84 15.30
CA SER A 151 6.11 21.29 15.49
C SER A 151 5.43 21.75 16.78
N PHE A 152 4.52 20.94 17.33
CA PHE A 152 3.70 21.30 18.48
C PHE A 152 3.87 20.32 19.65
N LYS A 153 3.63 20.81 20.87
CA LYS A 153 3.78 20.01 22.09
C LYS A 153 2.79 18.85 22.11
N GLY A 154 3.25 17.70 22.59
CA GLY A 154 2.43 16.49 22.70
C GLY A 154 2.21 15.72 21.38
N MET A 155 2.80 16.19 20.28
CA MET A 155 2.83 15.42 19.04
C MET A 155 4.00 14.42 19.02
N LYS A 156 3.79 13.32 18.29
CA LYS A 156 4.82 12.31 17.99
C LYS A 156 5.29 12.44 16.54
N PRO A 157 6.52 12.01 16.21
CA PRO A 157 6.97 11.89 14.81
C PRO A 157 5.95 11.18 13.95
N TYR A 158 5.64 11.75 12.77
CA TYR A 158 4.63 11.26 11.83
C TYR A 158 3.19 11.19 12.39
N GLY A 159 2.92 11.83 13.53
CA GLY A 159 1.57 12.02 14.03
C GLY A 159 0.79 12.93 13.09
N LYS A 160 -0.28 12.41 12.48
CA LYS A 160 -1.14 13.17 11.57
C LYS A 160 -2.02 14.16 12.35
N TYR A 161 -2.14 15.38 11.85
CA TYR A 161 -3.08 16.38 12.34
C TYR A 161 -3.70 17.14 11.16
N PRO A 162 -5.00 17.50 11.22
CA PRO A 162 -5.64 18.28 10.17
C PRO A 162 -5.14 19.73 10.22
N PHE A 163 -5.02 20.37 9.05
CA PHE A 163 -4.68 21.79 8.96
C PHE A 163 -5.56 22.55 7.98
N GLN A 164 -6.35 21.86 7.16
CA GLN A 164 -7.30 22.47 6.25
C GLN A 164 -8.53 21.58 6.13
N TYR A 165 -9.71 22.17 5.99
CA TYR A 165 -10.89 21.46 5.50
C TYR A 165 -11.72 22.35 4.59
N SER A 166 -12.48 21.71 3.70
CA SER A 166 -13.57 22.31 2.95
C SER A 166 -14.82 21.45 3.10
N LEU A 167 -15.95 22.12 3.31
CA LEU A 167 -17.24 21.48 3.44
C LEU A 167 -18.26 22.22 2.58
N HIS A 168 -18.79 21.54 1.57
CA HIS A 168 -19.96 22.02 0.83
C HIS A 168 -21.21 21.32 1.36
N ILE A 169 -22.19 22.11 1.77
CA ILE A 169 -23.48 21.65 2.29
C ILE A 169 -24.52 21.94 1.21
N GLU A 170 -24.96 20.89 0.53
CA GLU A 170 -25.99 20.96 -0.50
C GLU A 170 -27.35 20.72 0.15
N GLN A 171 -28.28 21.67 -0.01
CA GLN A 171 -29.65 21.58 0.51
C GLN A 171 -30.58 20.94 -0.52
N GLU A 172 -31.77 20.53 -0.08
CA GLU A 172 -32.77 19.88 -0.94
C GLU A 172 -33.27 20.80 -2.07
N ASP A 173 -33.26 22.12 -1.86
CA ASP A 173 -33.61 23.12 -2.88
C ASP A 173 -32.47 23.40 -3.89
N GLY A 174 -31.35 22.68 -3.76
CA GLY A 174 -30.15 22.84 -4.57
C GLY A 174 -29.25 24.00 -4.15
N SER A 175 -29.56 24.72 -3.07
CA SER A 175 -28.66 25.75 -2.54
C SER A 175 -27.40 25.12 -1.92
N LEU A 176 -26.27 25.82 -2.04
CA LEU A 176 -24.96 25.34 -1.59
C LEU A 176 -24.36 26.33 -0.59
N GLU A 177 -24.11 25.87 0.63
CA GLU A 177 -23.36 26.61 1.65
C GLU A 177 -21.92 26.07 1.70
N HIS A 178 -20.93 26.96 1.75
CA HIS A 178 -19.52 26.58 1.89
C HIS A 178 -19.00 26.97 3.28
N LYS A 179 -18.33 26.01 3.93
CA LYS A 179 -17.57 26.21 5.17
C LYS A 179 -16.15 25.73 4.94
N GLU A 180 -15.19 26.46 5.49
CA GLU A 180 -13.79 26.11 5.37
C GLU A 180 -13.00 26.48 6.61
N TYR A 181 -11.82 25.88 6.72
CA TYR A 181 -10.79 26.29 7.65
C TYR A 181 -9.44 26.09 6.99
N LEU A 182 -8.54 27.04 7.23
CA LEU A 182 -7.13 26.92 6.91
C LEU A 182 -6.33 27.38 8.13
N ALA A 183 -5.47 26.50 8.63
CA ALA A 183 -4.66 26.75 9.81
C ALA A 183 -3.73 27.94 9.60
N THR A 184 -3.64 28.80 10.61
CA THR A 184 -2.65 29.88 10.65
C THR A 184 -1.26 29.29 10.89
N PRO A 185 -0.25 29.61 10.05
CA PRO A 185 1.11 29.14 10.25
C PRO A 185 1.63 29.49 11.67
N GLY A 186 2.18 28.48 12.35
CA GLY A 186 2.75 28.63 13.69
C GLY A 186 1.77 28.51 14.85
N GLN A 187 0.45 28.45 14.59
CA GLN A 187 -0.56 28.09 15.59
C GLN A 187 -0.85 26.60 15.50
N ASP A 188 -1.17 25.98 16.64
CA ASP A 188 -1.53 24.56 16.69
C ASP A 188 -2.95 24.38 16.13
N PRO A 189 -3.14 23.73 14.96
CA PRO A 189 -4.45 23.62 14.32
C PRO A 189 -5.39 22.62 15.01
N ARG A 190 -4.95 22.05 16.13
CA ARG A 190 -5.73 21.15 16.98
C ARG A 190 -6.51 21.88 18.07
N GLU A 191 -6.24 23.19 18.25
CA GLU A 191 -6.88 24.07 19.24
C GLU A 191 -8.02 24.90 18.62
#